data_AF-A0A0K2GIU4-F1
#
_entry.id   AF-A0A0K2GIU4-F1
#
_cell.length_a   1.000
_cell.length_b   1.000
_cell.length_c   1.000
_cell.angle_alpha   90.00
_cell.angle_beta   90.00
_cell.angle_gamma   90.00
#
_symmetry.space_group_name_H-M   'P 1'
#
loop_
_entity.id
_entity.type
_entity.pdbx_description
1 polymer ?
#
loop_
_entity_poly.entity_id
_entity_poly.type
_entity_poly.pdbx_seq_one_letter_code
_entity_poly.pdbx_strand_id
1 'polypeptide(L)'
;MGTMLKERKTMLRIPSRVVLPFGYRISVRQLSDAEMDRRDPNADGIWDDENKIIYIRRRLPVTRRRYILAHELGHAWLDWQHRYLDDGKAST
;
A
#
# COMPACT_ATOMS: atom_id res chain seq x y z
N MET A 1 -27.74 15.72 4.41
CA MET A 1 -26.41 16.23 3.99
C MET A 1 -25.24 15.77 4.87
N GLY A 2 -25.43 15.45 6.16
CA GLY A 2 -24.32 15.03 7.04
C GLY A 2 -23.66 13.67 6.71
N THR A 3 -24.42 12.73 6.15
CA THR A 3 -23.94 11.36 5.83
C THR A 3 -22.96 11.35 4.64
N MET A 4 -23.28 12.04 3.55
CA MET A 4 -22.40 12.16 2.37
C MET A 4 -21.06 12.85 2.68
N LEU A 5 -21.06 13.85 3.57
CA LEU A 5 -19.84 14.52 4.01
C LEU A 5 -18.97 13.61 4.87
N LYS A 6 -19.59 12.79 5.73
CA LYS A 6 -18.91 11.78 6.55
C LYS A 6 -18.26 10.72 5.65
N GLU A 7 -19.02 10.17 4.70
CA GLU A 7 -18.55 9.20 3.71
C GLU A 7 -17.42 9.74 2.83
N ARG A 8 -17.53 10.98 2.35
CA ARG A 8 -16.42 11.67 1.65
C ARG A 8 -15.18 11.76 2.55
N LYS A 9 -15.32 12.13 3.82
CA LYS A 9 -14.19 12.18 4.76
C LYS A 9 -13.57 10.79 5.02
N THR A 10 -14.36 9.72 5.05
CA THR A 10 -13.86 8.35 5.19
C THR A 10 -13.13 7.88 3.92
N MET A 11 -13.67 8.18 2.73
CA MET A 11 -13.01 7.94 1.44
C MET A 11 -11.68 8.69 1.31
N LEU A 12 -11.49 9.77 2.09
CA LEU A 12 -10.27 10.56 2.04
C LEU A 12 -9.10 9.99 2.88
N ARG A 13 -9.32 8.93 3.68
CA ARG A 13 -8.28 8.36 4.55
C ARG A 13 -7.44 7.32 3.82
N ILE A 14 -6.17 7.19 4.22
CA ILE A 14 -5.35 6.04 3.85
C ILE A 14 -5.83 4.85 4.69
N PRO A 15 -6.22 3.72 4.08
CA PRO A 15 -6.60 2.52 4.82
C PRO A 15 -5.42 1.97 5.60
N SER A 16 -5.67 1.26 6.70
CA SER A 16 -4.63 0.54 7.47
C SER A 16 -4.41 -0.90 6.99
N ARG A 17 -5.32 -1.40 6.12
CA ARG A 17 -5.27 -2.75 5.56
C ARG A 17 -5.97 -2.77 4.21
N VAL A 18 -5.45 -3.58 3.29
CA VAL A 18 -6.07 -3.93 2.02
C VAL A 18 -6.15 -5.45 1.94
N VAL A 19 -7.23 -5.97 1.36
CA VAL A 19 -7.41 -7.42 1.14
C VAL A 19 -7.57 -7.63 -0.35
N LEU A 20 -6.60 -8.32 -0.95
CA LEU A 20 -6.67 -8.77 -2.34
C LEU A 20 -7.52 -10.07 -2.41
N PRO A 21 -7.85 -10.58 -3.61
CA PRO A 21 -8.59 -11.83 -3.75
C PRO A 21 -8.02 -13.00 -2.95
N PHE A 22 -8.91 -13.95 -2.63
CA PHE A 22 -8.60 -15.16 -1.83
C PHE A 22 -8.03 -14.88 -0.43
N GLY A 23 -8.27 -13.67 0.10
CA GLY A 23 -7.93 -13.34 1.48
C GLY A 23 -6.48 -12.94 1.71
N TYR A 24 -5.73 -12.61 0.65
CA TYR A 24 -4.37 -12.07 0.79
C TYR A 24 -4.40 -10.68 1.43
N ARG A 25 -3.87 -10.58 2.66
CA ARG A 25 -3.98 -9.40 3.52
C ARG A 25 -2.68 -8.60 3.49
N ILE A 26 -2.79 -7.33 3.13
CA ILE A 26 -1.70 -6.36 3.13
C ILE A 26 -1.95 -5.35 4.24
N SER A 27 -0.96 -5.15 5.11
CA SER A 27 -1.02 -4.07 6.11
C SER A 27 -0.48 -2.77 5.51
N VAL A 28 -1.05 -1.63 5.90
CA VAL A 28 -0.60 -0.32 5.44
C VAL A 28 -0.20 0.52 6.65
N ARG A 29 1.05 1.01 6.66
CA ARG A 29 1.63 1.78 7.76
C ARG A 29 2.15 3.12 7.25
N GLN A 30 1.74 4.19 7.91
CA GLN A 30 2.26 5.53 7.62
C GLN A 30 3.40 5.87 8.58
N LEU A 31 4.61 6.04 8.05
CA LEU A 31 5.84 6.24 8.83
C LEU A 31 6.23 7.72 8.91
N SER A 32 6.84 8.13 10.01
CA SER A 32 7.57 9.40 10.08
C SER A 32 8.78 9.38 9.13
N ASP A 33 9.37 10.56 8.87
CA ASP A 33 10.56 10.65 8.02
C ASP A 33 11.69 9.80 8.57
N ALA A 34 12.01 9.91 9.87
CA ALA A 34 13.07 9.11 10.49
C ALA A 34 12.83 7.59 10.45
N GLU A 35 11.57 7.13 10.46
CA GLU A 35 11.24 5.70 10.31
C GLU A 35 11.36 5.24 8.85
N MET A 36 11.04 6.11 7.90
CA MET A 36 11.17 5.83 6.48
C MET A 36 12.64 5.88 6.06
N ASP A 37 13.39 6.89 6.49
CA ASP A 37 14.81 7.07 6.14
C ASP A 37 15.69 5.94 6.65
N ARG A 38 15.31 5.32 7.79
CA ARG A 38 15.94 4.09 8.28
C ARG A 38 15.75 2.88 7.38
N ARG A 39 14.71 2.88 6.53
CA ARG A 39 14.43 1.82 5.55
C ARG A 39 15.01 2.19 4.20
N ASP A 40 14.63 3.35 3.68
CA ASP A 40 15.17 3.94 2.45
C ASP A 40 14.99 5.48 2.51
N PRO A 41 16.08 6.26 2.55
CA PRO A 41 16.03 7.73 2.62
C PRO A 41 15.43 8.39 1.37
N ASN A 42 15.45 7.71 0.22
CA ASN A 42 14.94 8.24 -1.03
C ASN A 42 13.51 7.78 -1.34
N ALA A 43 12.95 6.87 -0.54
CA ALA A 43 11.62 6.34 -0.75
C ALA A 43 10.51 7.24 -0.17
N ASP A 44 9.47 7.41 -0.98
CA ASP A 44 8.18 7.97 -0.61
C ASP A 44 7.20 6.88 -0.10
N GLY A 45 7.38 5.64 -0.58
CA GLY A 45 6.66 4.44 -0.20
C GLY A 45 7.50 3.19 -0.47
N ILE A 46 7.16 2.10 0.22
CA ILE A 46 7.88 0.82 0.12
C ILE A 46 6.85 -0.30 0.22
N TRP A 47 6.86 -1.21 -0.74
CA TRP A 47 6.28 -2.55 -0.60
C TRP A 47 7.30 -3.51 0.02
N ASP A 48 7.01 -3.95 1.25
CA ASP A 48 7.76 -4.99 1.97
C ASP A 48 7.03 -6.32 1.75
N ASP A 49 7.47 -7.04 0.70
CA ASP A 49 6.88 -8.32 0.33
C ASP A 49 7.04 -9.34 1.45
N GLU A 50 8.17 -9.43 2.13
CA GLU A 50 8.39 -10.42 3.16
C GLU A 50 7.33 -10.34 4.28
N ASN A 51 7.07 -9.13 4.77
CA ASN A 51 6.13 -8.90 5.88
C ASN A 51 4.71 -8.57 5.42
N LYS A 52 4.49 -8.42 4.11
CA LYS A 52 3.22 -8.02 3.49
C LYS A 52 2.75 -6.65 3.99
N ILE A 53 3.66 -5.68 4.01
CA ILE A 53 3.41 -4.33 4.53
C ILE A 53 3.71 -3.28 3.45
N ILE A 54 2.78 -2.37 3.23
CA ILE A 54 3.04 -1.13 2.50
C ILE A 54 3.36 -0.04 3.51
N TYR A 55 4.56 0.54 3.41
CA TYR A 55 4.96 1.72 4.15
C TYR A 55 4.74 2.97 3.30
N ILE A 56 4.22 4.04 3.90
CA ILE A 56 3.99 5.32 3.21
C ILE A 56 4.54 6.46 4.08
N ARG A 57 5.29 7.38 3.48
CA ARG A 57 5.83 8.53 4.20
C ARG A 57 4.71 9.48 4.62
N ARG A 58 4.54 9.68 5.94
CA ARG A 58 3.37 10.34 6.54
C ARG A 58 3.31 11.84 6.29
N ARG A 59 4.45 12.52 6.11
CA ARG A 59 4.49 13.98 5.88
C ARG A 59 3.89 14.41 4.54
N LEU A 60 3.77 13.48 3.59
CA LEU A 60 3.33 13.80 2.23
C LEU A 60 1.84 14.21 2.20
N PRO A 61 1.44 15.07 1.24
CA PRO A 61 0.04 15.38 1.00
C PRO A 61 -0.79 14.10 0.80
N VAL A 62 -2.06 14.12 1.24
CA VAL A 62 -2.92 12.92 1.18
C VAL A 62 -3.10 12.39 -0.24
N THR A 63 -3.15 13.26 -1.24
CA THR A 63 -3.22 12.89 -2.66
C THR A 63 -1.98 12.10 -3.09
N ARG A 64 -0.78 12.57 -2.72
CA ARG A 64 0.48 11.88 -2.98
C ARG A 64 0.54 10.54 -2.27
N ARG A 65 0.11 10.46 -1.00
CA ARG A 65 0.04 9.19 -0.26
C ARG A 65 -0.88 8.16 -0.89
N ARG A 66 -2.00 8.59 -1.47
CA ARG A 66 -2.90 7.68 -2.20
C ARG A 66 -2.30 7.18 -3.50
N TYR A 67 -1.63 8.07 -4.24
CA TYR A 67 -0.87 7.68 -5.42
C TYR A 67 0.17 6.62 -5.06
N ILE A 68 0.95 6.86 -4.00
CA ILE A 68 1.95 5.91 -3.50
C ILE A 68 1.30 4.59 -3.11
N LEU A 69 0.22 4.62 -2.31
CA LEU A 69 -0.51 3.39 -1.95
C LEU A 69 -0.93 2.59 -3.19
N ALA A 70 -1.49 3.26 -4.21
CA ALA A 70 -1.91 2.61 -5.43
C ALA A 70 -0.72 2.01 -6.21
N HIS A 71 0.42 2.71 -6.23
CA HIS A 71 1.66 2.22 -6.83
C HIS A 71 2.18 0.96 -6.13
N GLU A 72 2.35 1.02 -4.80
CA GLU A 72 2.85 -0.12 -4.02
C GLU A 72 1.88 -1.32 -4.04
N LEU A 73 0.57 -1.06 -4.14
CA LEU A 73 -0.41 -2.13 -4.35
C LEU A 73 -0.22 -2.82 -5.71
N GLY A 74 0.28 -2.12 -6.73
CA GLY A 74 0.64 -2.72 -8.01
C GLY A 74 1.75 -3.75 -7.86
N HIS A 75 2.83 -3.43 -7.13
CA HIS A 75 3.89 -4.39 -6.81
C HIS A 75 3.35 -5.57 -6.01
N ALA A 76 2.59 -5.31 -4.96
CA ALA A 76 1.99 -6.35 -4.13
C ALA A 76 1.05 -7.28 -4.90
N TRP A 77 0.33 -6.74 -5.90
CA TRP A 77 -0.53 -7.50 -6.78
C TRP A 77 0.27 -8.43 -7.70
N LEU A 78 1.33 -7.92 -8.33
CA LEU A 78 2.20 -8.71 -9.20
C LEU A 78 2.89 -9.85 -8.42
N ASP A 79 3.44 -9.55 -7.24
CA ASP A 79 4.06 -10.58 -6.38
C ASP A 79 3.07 -11.65 -5.94
N TRP A 80 1.84 -11.25 -5.61
CA TRP A 80 0.78 -12.18 -5.27
C TRP A 80 0.41 -13.08 -6.46
N GLN A 81 0.27 -12.52 -7.67
CA GLN A 81 0.01 -13.30 -8.88
C GLN A 81 1.14 -14.30 -9.14
N HIS A 82 2.39 -13.85 -9.17
CA HIS A 82 3.55 -14.70 -9.45
C HIS A 82 3.73 -15.81 -8.41
N ARG A 83 3.38 -15.58 -7.14
CA ARG A 83 3.58 -16.56 -6.07
C ARG A 83 2.47 -17.59 -5.96
N TYR A 84 1.22 -17.20 -6.21
CA TYR A 84 0.05 -18.02 -5.86
C TYR A 84 -0.83 -18.41 -7.02
N LEU A 85 -0.75 -17.71 -8.15
CA LEU A 85 -1.56 -18.00 -9.34
C LEU A 85 -0.72 -18.47 -10.52
N ASP A 86 0.57 -18.19 -10.49
CA ASP A 86 1.49 -18.62 -11.52
C ASP A 86 2.40 -19.73 -10.99
N ASP A 87 2.23 -20.95 -11.51
CA ASP A 87 3.15 -22.08 -11.25
C ASP A 87 4.47 -21.93 -12.03
N GLY A 88 4.91 -20.70 -12.29
CA GLY A 88 6.09 -20.37 -13.12
C GLY A 88 5.83 -20.35 -14.63
N LYS A 89 4.58 -20.23 -15.09
CA LYS A 89 4.20 -20.17 -16.52
C LYS A 89 4.31 -18.75 -17.11
N ALA A 90 4.30 -17.70 -16.29
CA ALA A 90 4.48 -16.33 -16.77
C ALA A 90 5.96 -15.93 -16.95
N SER A 91 6.90 -16.81 -16.58
CA SER A 91 8.35 -16.60 -16.76
C SER A 91 8.86 -16.90 -18.19
N THR A 92 8.01 -16.77 -19.21
CA THR A 92 8.37 -17.10 -20.62
C THR A 92 8.44 -15.87 -21.51
#